data_AF-A0A645CJP1-F1
#
_entry.id   AF-A0A645CJP1-F1
#
_cell.length_a   1.000
_cell.length_b   1.000
_cell.length_c   1.000
_cell.angle_alpha   90.00
_cell.angle_beta   90.00
_cell.angle_gamma   90.00
#
_symmetry.space_group_name_H-M   'P 1'
#
loop_
_entity.id
_entity.type
_entity.pdbx_description
1 polymer ?
#
loop_
_entity_poly.entity_id
_entity_poly.type
_entity_poly.pdbx_seq_one_letter_code
_entity_poly.pdbx_strand_id
1 'polypeptide(L)'
;MTQLLLSGIHFFSLFFADKGAQWIIGMTIPFVVIIVGYSVYLTWKYGQGGEKLFLNEAGELPDEVTEADEERYWKWGVWYYNPEDPSIFVEKRFGIGSTLNMARWQSWAFVAGLLAFVVLTIVLSFAME
;
A
#
# COMPACT_ATOMS: atom_id res chain seq x y z
N MET A 1 -6.26 -10.14 11.65
CA MET A 1 -7.12 -9.12 11.00
C MET A 1 -8.43 -8.95 11.78
N THR A 2 -9.24 -9.99 11.90
CA THR A 2 -10.54 -9.98 12.60
C THR A 2 -10.43 -9.63 14.08
N GLN A 3 -9.43 -10.15 14.79
CA GLN A 3 -9.20 -9.81 16.20
C GLN A 3 -8.76 -8.36 16.42
N LEU A 4 -7.99 -7.78 15.49
CA LEU A 4 -7.55 -6.38 15.53
C LEU A 4 -8.73 -5.42 15.28
N LEU A 5 -9.66 -5.86 14.42
CA LEU A 5 -10.90 -5.17 14.12
C LEU A 5 -11.86 -5.21 15.31
N LEU A 6 -11.97 -6.37 15.98
CA LEU A 6 -12.76 -6.53 17.21
C LEU A 6 -12.16 -5.72 18.38
N SER A 7 -10.84 -5.72 18.56
CA SER A 7 -10.19 -4.93 19.60
C SER A 7 -10.32 -3.43 19.35
N GLY A 8 -10.28 -2.98 18.09
CA GLY A 8 -10.53 -1.59 17.72
C GLY A 8 -11.97 -1.14 18.03
N ILE A 9 -12.96 -2.00 17.77
CA ILE A 9 -14.37 -1.73 18.09
C ILE A 9 -14.58 -1.68 19.61
N HIS A 10 -13.99 -2.61 20.37
CA HIS A 10 -14.10 -2.62 21.84
C HIS A 10 -13.41 -1.42 22.50
N PHE A 11 -12.21 -1.04 22.04
CA PHE A 11 -11.51 0.15 22.51
C PHE A 11 -12.31 1.42 22.22
N PHE A 12 -12.88 1.55 21.03
CA PHE A 12 -13.73 2.67 20.66
C PHE A 12 -15.04 2.71 21.48
N SER A 13 -15.64 1.56 21.76
CA SER A 13 -16.84 1.47 22.62
C SER A 13 -16.58 1.87 24.07
N LEU A 14 -15.35 1.70 24.56
CA LEU A 14 -14.92 2.03 25.93
C LEU A 14 -14.81 3.55 26.16
N PHE A 15 -14.43 4.33 25.15
CA PHE A 15 -14.29 5.79 25.26
C PHE A 15 -15.57 6.57 24.94
N PHE A 16 -16.52 5.95 24.23
CA PHE A 16 -17.70 6.64 23.71
C PHE A 16 -19.03 6.00 24.13
N ALA A 17 -19.08 5.24 25.24
CA ALA A 17 -20.31 4.59 25.77
C ALA A 17 -21.40 5.57 26.29
N ASP A 18 -21.58 6.71 25.62
CA ASP A 18 -22.64 7.67 25.82
C ASP A 18 -23.20 8.11 24.45
N LYS A 19 -24.26 8.92 24.41
CA LYS A 19 -24.94 9.36 23.16
C LYS A 19 -23.99 9.88 22.05
N GLY A 20 -22.76 10.25 22.37
CA GLY A 20 -21.69 10.62 21.43
C GLY A 20 -21.19 9.49 20.52
N ALA A 21 -21.16 8.21 20.92
CA ALA A 21 -20.71 7.12 20.05
C ALA A 21 -21.58 6.98 18.80
N GLN A 22 -22.90 7.10 18.94
CA GLN A 22 -23.82 6.94 17.82
C GLN A 22 -23.58 8.02 16.75
N TRP A 23 -23.27 9.24 17.17
CA TRP A 23 -22.91 10.33 16.27
C TRP A 23 -21.58 10.08 15.56
N ILE A 24 -20.57 9.59 16.28
CA ILE A 24 -19.27 9.34 15.67
C ILE A 24 -19.36 8.16 14.69
N ILE A 25 -20.01 7.05 15.07
CA ILE A 25 -20.26 5.92 14.15
C ILE A 25 -21.06 6.37 12.93
N GLY A 26 -22.09 7.21 13.14
CA GLY A 26 -22.90 7.78 12.09
C GLY A 26 -22.13 8.65 11.10
N MET A 27 -21.03 9.29 11.53
CA MET A 27 -20.15 10.08 10.66
C MET A 27 -19.01 9.25 10.05
N THR A 28 -18.48 8.28 10.78
CA THR A 28 -17.34 7.46 10.32
C THR A 28 -17.73 6.56 9.15
N ILE A 29 -18.91 5.94 9.17
CA ILE A 29 -19.35 5.04 8.08
C ILE A 29 -19.42 5.77 6.73
N PRO A 30 -20.16 6.89 6.57
CA PRO A 30 -20.21 7.59 5.29
C PRO A 30 -18.85 8.15 4.89
N PHE A 31 -18.02 8.60 5.85
CA PHE A 31 -16.66 9.05 5.57
C PHE A 31 -15.79 7.94 4.98
N VAL A 32 -15.81 6.75 5.56
CA VAL A 32 -15.08 5.57 5.02
C VAL A 32 -15.61 5.19 3.64
N VAL A 33 -16.94 5.17 3.46
CA VAL A 33 -17.55 4.86 2.16
C VAL A 33 -17.13 5.86 1.09
N ILE A 34 -17.12 7.16 1.41
CA ILE A 34 -16.68 8.22 0.48
C ILE A 34 -15.20 8.03 0.12
N ILE A 35 -14.32 7.80 1.10
CA ILE A 35 -12.89 7.62 0.83
C ILE A 35 -12.65 6.39 -0.03
N VAL A 36 -13.26 5.25 0.32
CA VAL A 36 -13.09 4.00 -0.44
C VAL A 36 -13.67 4.15 -1.84
N GLY A 37 -14.89 4.67 -1.95
CA GLY A 37 -15.56 4.90 -3.24
C GLY A 37 -14.80 5.86 -4.13
N TYR A 38 -14.26 6.94 -3.58
CA TYR A 38 -13.44 7.89 -4.31
C TYR A 38 -12.10 7.28 -4.74
N SER A 39 -11.47 6.47 -3.88
CA SER A 39 -10.22 5.76 -4.23
C SER A 39 -10.44 4.78 -5.39
N VAL A 40 -11.55 4.04 -5.38
CA VAL A 40 -11.93 3.15 -6.49
C VAL A 40 -12.23 3.93 -7.76
N TYR A 41 -12.96 5.05 -7.66
CA TYR A 41 -13.25 5.93 -8.79
C TYR A 41 -11.96 6.48 -9.42
N LEU A 42 -11.03 6.98 -8.60
CA LEU A 42 -9.73 7.48 -9.07
C LEU A 42 -8.93 6.38 -9.77
N THR A 43 -8.88 5.18 -9.20
CA THR A 43 -8.17 4.03 -9.79
C THR A 43 -8.78 3.65 -11.14
N TRP A 44 -10.11 3.62 -11.24
CA TRP A 44 -10.79 3.29 -12.50
C TRP A 44 -10.55 4.36 -13.57
N LYS A 45 -10.65 5.64 -13.18
CA LYS A 45 -10.51 6.79 -14.09
C LYS A 45 -9.07 7.02 -14.56
N TYR A 46 -8.11 7.02 -13.64
CA TYR A 46 -6.73 7.42 -13.91
C TYR A 46 -5.73 6.26 -14.00
N GLY A 47 -6.17 5.03 -13.74
CA GLY A 47 -5.27 3.87 -13.69
C GLY A 47 -4.51 3.79 -12.36
N GLN A 48 -3.80 2.69 -12.17
CA GLN A 48 -2.88 2.56 -11.03
C GLN A 48 -1.72 3.57 -11.23
N GLY A 49 -1.30 4.25 -10.17
CA GLY A 49 -0.17 5.19 -10.27
C GLY A 49 -0.39 6.44 -11.14
N GLY A 50 -1.58 6.63 -11.73
CA GLY A 50 -1.86 7.72 -12.66
C GLY A 50 -1.39 7.47 -14.10
N GLU A 51 -1.10 6.22 -14.47
CA GLU A 51 -0.67 5.79 -15.81
C GLU A 51 -1.45 6.46 -16.95
N LYS A 52 -2.79 6.54 -16.82
CA LYS A 52 -3.66 7.11 -17.87
C LYS A 52 -3.58 8.64 -17.96
N LEU A 53 -3.04 9.34 -16.96
CA LEU A 53 -2.77 10.78 -17.07
C LEU A 53 -1.58 11.03 -18.00
N PHE A 54 -0.51 10.25 -17.83
CA PHE A 54 0.72 10.40 -18.61
C PHE A 54 0.53 10.03 -20.08
N LEU A 55 -0.29 9.00 -20.37
CA LEU A 55 -0.61 8.62 -21.75
C LEU A 55 -1.38 9.70 -22.52
N ASN A 56 -2.26 10.45 -21.84
CA ASN A 56 -3.05 11.52 -22.47
C ASN A 56 -2.24 12.80 -22.71
N GLU A 57 -1.20 13.07 -21.90
CA GLU A 57 -0.33 14.23 -22.08
C GLU A 57 0.86 13.96 -23.02
N ALA A 58 1.43 12.76 -23.01
CA ALA A 58 2.66 12.45 -23.75
C ALA A 58 2.44 12.09 -25.23
N GLY A 59 1.21 11.73 -25.64
CA GLY A 59 0.89 11.39 -27.03
C GLY A 59 1.74 10.21 -27.54
N GLU A 60 1.43 9.00 -27.05
CA GLU A 60 2.14 7.73 -27.31
C GLU A 60 3.60 7.73 -26.83
N LEU A 61 3.87 6.95 -25.77
CA LEU A 61 5.24 6.61 -25.39
C LEU A 61 5.85 5.69 -26.46
N PRO A 62 7.16 5.75 -26.73
CA PRO A 62 7.83 4.76 -27.57
C PRO A 62 7.89 3.43 -26.81
N ASP A 63 6.80 2.65 -26.85
CA ASP A 63 6.60 1.40 -26.10
C ASP A 63 7.78 0.42 -26.21
N GLU A 64 8.49 0.42 -27.35
CA GLU A 64 9.49 -0.60 -27.63
C GLU A 64 10.88 -0.33 -27.00
N VAL A 65 11.22 0.93 -26.71
CA VAL A 65 12.58 1.28 -26.21
C VAL A 65 12.62 1.33 -24.68
N THR A 66 11.56 1.83 -24.04
CA THR A 66 11.45 1.89 -22.57
C THR A 66 11.28 0.50 -21.94
N GLU A 67 10.51 -0.39 -22.56
CA GLU A 67 10.29 -1.73 -21.98
C GLU A 67 11.58 -2.56 -21.97
N ALA A 68 12.33 -2.58 -23.08
CA ALA A 68 13.55 -3.39 -23.20
C ALA A 68 14.66 -2.95 -22.22
N ASP A 69 14.80 -1.64 -21.98
CA ASP A 69 15.77 -1.10 -21.03
C ASP A 69 15.35 -1.29 -19.56
N GLU A 70 14.07 -1.51 -19.28
CA GLU A 70 13.58 -1.83 -17.95
C GLU A 70 13.71 -3.31 -17.59
N GLU A 71 13.65 -4.22 -18.58
CA GLU A 71 13.71 -5.67 -18.35
C GLU A 71 14.96 -6.12 -17.60
N ARG A 72 16.12 -5.50 -17.88
CA ARG A 72 17.41 -5.82 -17.22
C ARG A 72 17.38 -5.63 -15.70
N TYR A 73 16.48 -4.78 -15.18
CA TYR A 73 16.36 -4.51 -13.75
C TYR A 73 15.38 -5.45 -13.04
N TRP A 74 14.57 -6.20 -13.79
CA TRP A 74 13.67 -7.22 -13.26
C TRP A 74 14.35 -8.57 -13.13
N LYS A 75 14.85 -8.87 -11.93
CA LYS A 75 15.44 -10.17 -11.60
C LYS A 75 14.34 -11.21 -11.41
N TRP A 76 14.42 -12.27 -12.22
CA TRP A 76 13.53 -13.44 -12.13
C TRP A 76 12.05 -13.09 -12.40
N GLY A 77 11.80 -11.93 -13.05
CA GLY A 77 10.46 -11.41 -13.30
C GLY A 77 9.69 -10.96 -12.05
N VAL A 78 10.31 -10.93 -10.87
CA VAL A 78 9.63 -10.65 -9.58
C VAL A 78 10.31 -9.54 -8.80
N TRP A 79 11.65 -9.53 -8.76
CA TRP A 79 12.42 -8.60 -7.94
C TRP A 79 12.95 -7.46 -8.78
N TYR A 80 12.59 -6.24 -8.43
CA TYR A 80 13.11 -5.05 -9.08
C TYR A 80 14.42 -4.61 -8.43
N TYR A 81 15.44 -4.34 -9.23
CA TYR A 81 16.76 -3.91 -8.76
C TYR A 81 17.36 -2.86 -9.69
N ASN A 82 17.12 -1.59 -9.39
CA ASN A 82 17.69 -0.47 -10.14
C ASN A 82 18.34 0.56 -9.20
N PRO A 83 19.68 0.63 -9.13
CA PRO A 83 20.40 1.61 -8.31
C PRO A 83 20.23 3.06 -8.78
N GLU A 84 19.86 3.28 -10.04
CA GLU A 84 19.67 4.61 -10.64
C GLU A 84 18.28 5.18 -10.31
N ASP A 85 17.26 4.33 -10.21
CA ASP A 85 15.90 4.74 -9.83
C ASP A 85 15.81 5.03 -8.31
N PRO A 86 15.50 6.27 -7.88
CA PRO A 86 15.37 6.63 -6.46
C PRO A 86 14.11 6.06 -5.78
N SER A 87 13.16 5.51 -6.54
CA SER A 87 11.91 4.99 -6.03
C SER A 87 12.11 3.78 -5.13
N ILE A 88 11.42 3.77 -3.99
CA ILE A 88 11.39 2.62 -3.07
C ILE A 88 10.30 1.64 -3.50
N PHE A 89 9.11 2.16 -3.82
CA PHE A 89 7.98 1.39 -4.34
C PHE A 89 7.87 1.60 -5.84
N VAL A 90 7.86 0.50 -6.57
CA VAL A 90 7.78 0.47 -8.04
C VAL A 90 6.59 -0.38 -8.43
N GLU A 91 5.87 -0.02 -9.49
CA GLU A 91 4.72 -0.82 -9.93
C GLU A 91 5.17 -2.18 -10.47
N LYS A 92 4.34 -3.21 -10.29
CA LYS A 92 4.65 -4.53 -10.85
C LYS A 92 4.45 -4.52 -12.36
N ARG A 93 5.37 -5.14 -13.09
CA ARG A 93 5.21 -5.39 -14.55
C ARG A 93 3.94 -6.19 -14.88
N PHE A 94 3.55 -7.12 -14.00
CA PHE A 94 2.38 -7.96 -14.20
C PHE A 94 1.42 -7.86 -13.01
N GLY A 95 0.16 -7.58 -13.33
CA GLY A 95 -0.93 -7.54 -12.36
C GLY A 95 -1.01 -6.22 -11.60
N ILE A 96 -1.77 -6.24 -10.50
CA ILE A 96 -2.06 -5.06 -9.67
C ILE A 96 -1.10 -5.02 -8.49
N GLY A 97 -0.61 -3.83 -8.17
CA GLY A 97 0.16 -3.52 -6.96
C GLY A 97 1.60 -3.07 -7.22
N SER A 98 2.33 -2.89 -6.12
CA SER A 98 3.72 -2.43 -6.12
C SER A 98 4.67 -3.51 -5.59
N THR A 99 5.93 -3.40 -5.99
CA THR A 99 7.10 -4.11 -5.46
C THR A 99 8.08 -3.11 -4.87
N LEU A 100 9.13 -3.61 -4.23
CA LEU A 100 10.20 -2.78 -3.68
C LEU A 100 11.42 -2.80 -4.60
N ASN A 101 12.08 -1.66 -4.73
CA ASN A 101 13.39 -1.56 -5.37
C ASN A 101 14.48 -2.08 -4.41
N MET A 102 14.94 -3.30 -4.64
CA MET A 102 15.91 -3.97 -3.76
C MET A 102 17.34 -3.45 -3.90
N ALA A 103 17.59 -2.49 -4.79
CA ALA A 103 18.85 -1.75 -4.84
C ALA A 103 18.97 -0.68 -3.75
N ARG A 104 17.85 -0.32 -3.10
CA ARG A 104 17.78 0.76 -2.09
C ARG A 104 17.83 0.20 -0.68
N TRP A 105 18.69 0.78 0.16
CA TRP A 105 18.80 0.40 1.58
C TRP A 105 17.48 0.65 2.34
N GLN A 106 16.70 1.67 1.92
CA GLN A 106 15.39 1.97 2.50
C GLN A 106 14.39 0.81 2.32
N SER A 107 14.44 0.11 1.18
CA SER A 107 13.61 -1.07 0.95
C SER A 107 13.94 -2.19 1.95
N TRP A 108 15.23 -2.41 2.19
CA TRP A 108 15.70 -3.38 3.19
C TRP A 108 15.36 -2.95 4.62
N ALA A 109 15.47 -1.66 4.93
CA ALA A 109 15.06 -1.11 6.22
C ALA A 109 13.55 -1.30 6.45
N PHE A 110 12.73 -1.09 5.42
CA PHE A 110 11.29 -1.34 5.48
C PHE A 110 10.98 -2.83 5.73
N VAL A 111 11.60 -3.73 4.98
CA VAL A 111 11.44 -5.19 5.16
C VAL A 111 11.89 -5.61 6.56
N ALA A 112 13.06 -5.16 7.01
CA ALA A 112 13.60 -5.48 8.33
C ALA A 112 12.70 -4.93 9.44
N GLY A 113 12.20 -3.70 9.31
CA GLY A 113 11.27 -3.10 10.26
C GLY A 113 9.96 -3.86 10.35
N LEU A 114 9.41 -4.29 9.21
CA LEU A 114 8.19 -5.11 9.17
C LEU A 114 8.42 -6.47 9.85
N LEU A 115 9.53 -7.14 9.57
CA LEU A 115 9.88 -8.41 10.21
C LEU A 115 10.09 -8.24 11.72
N ALA A 116 10.80 -7.18 12.14
CA ALA A 116 11.02 -6.86 13.55
C ALA A 116 9.70 -6.59 14.27
N PHE A 117 8.76 -5.87 13.65
CA PHE A 117 7.44 -5.64 14.20
C PHE A 117 6.65 -6.95 14.38
N VAL A 118 6.71 -7.86 13.40
CA VAL A 118 6.07 -9.18 13.50
C VAL A 118 6.70 -10.01 14.62
N VAL A 119 8.03 -10.08 14.70
CA VAL A 119 8.72 -10.82 15.78
C VAL A 119 8.40 -10.22 17.14
N LEU A 120 8.41 -8.89 17.27
CA LEU A 120 8.09 -8.20 18.51
C LEU A 120 6.67 -8.52 18.99
N THR A 121 5.68 -8.51 18.09
CA THR A 121 4.30 -8.82 18.46
C THR A 121 4.14 -10.27 18.93
N ILE A 122 4.85 -11.22 18.30
CA ILE A 122 4.88 -12.62 18.73
C ILE A 122 5.55 -12.77 20.10
N VAL A 123 6.71 -12.14 20.31
CA VAL A 123 7.41 -12.21 21.60
C VAL A 123 6.56 -11.61 22.72
N LEU A 124 5.93 -10.46 22.48
CA LEU A 124 5.04 -9.82 23.44
C LEU A 124 3.82 -10.69 23.76
N SER A 125 3.27 -11.45 22.81
CA SER A 125 2.14 -12.32 23.10
C SER A 125 2.50 -13.43 24.09
N PHE A 126 3.70 -14.01 23.97
CA PHE A 126 4.18 -15.02 24.91
C PHE A 126 4.64 -14.45 26.26
N ALA A 127 5.09 -13.18 26.29
CA ALA A 127 5.50 -12.53 27.54
C ALA A 127 4.32 -12.05 28.40
N MET A 128 3.10 -12.02 27.84
CA MET A 128 1.86 -11.64 28.54
C MET A 128 1.03 -12.84 29.02
N GLU A 129 1.51 -14.07 28.78
CA GLU A 129 0.99 -15.31 29.39
C GLU A 129 1.67 -15.58 30.74
#